data_AF-A0A258BVU6-F1
#
_entry.id   AF-A0A258BVU6-F1
#
_cell.length_a   1.000
_cell.length_b   1.000
_cell.length_c   1.000
_cell.angle_alpha   90.00
_cell.angle_beta   90.00
_cell.angle_gamma   90.00
#
_symmetry.space_group_name_H-M   'P 1'
#
loop_
_entity.id
_entity.type
_entity.pdbx_description
1 polymer ?
#
loop_
_entity_poly.entity_id
_entity_poly.type
_entity_poly.pdbx_seq_one_letter_code
_entity_poly.pdbx_strand_id
1 'polypeptide(L)'
;KEAINRLPPMTLIQVMTETVDGVTSGGEDHAPGLIDDLVDSYEVETHGILQKEAENVHKLIKAARDHAGSGEAAVKPYVDKLDAVARNWDKIAQPIQMSSKARGIDHEASRDLAYEIRSLAIDLFNKHDMLAQSQRLTGLIQEIFAEVPEIADRVEEDADALADIFQQRKQASARQDEWAREITYRAEIGVMFKDTLSISPQGVSWKGQNFPLDSITRVRWGGVSHSVNGIPTGTTYTIAFGNRNSEAVVELKKQDIYTTFLDKLWRAVCVRLLTEMLEALKEGRDLHFGDARVHDDGITLVKRKFLGSNEQIRCSWDRVHVWSADGSFCIGAKDDKK
;
A
#
# COMPACT_ATOMS: atom_id res chain seq x y z
N LYS A 1 -35.03 -27.52 38.45
CA LYS A 1 -35.78 -26.45 37.75
C LYS A 1 -36.30 -25.38 38.73
N GLU A 2 -37.24 -25.63 39.65
CA GLU A 2 -37.77 -24.58 40.55
C GLU A 2 -36.73 -23.77 41.36
N ALA A 3 -35.64 -24.39 41.82
CA ALA A 3 -34.60 -23.68 42.57
C ALA A 3 -33.77 -22.73 41.69
N ILE A 4 -33.55 -23.10 40.42
CA ILE A 4 -32.77 -22.33 39.44
C ILE A 4 -33.59 -21.12 38.96
N ASN A 5 -34.90 -21.30 38.72
CA ASN A 5 -35.80 -20.25 38.25
C ASN A 5 -36.07 -19.15 39.31
N ARG A 6 -35.58 -19.31 40.54
CA ARG A 6 -35.65 -18.29 41.62
C ARG A 6 -34.41 -17.40 41.68
N LEU A 7 -33.37 -17.69 40.89
CA LEU A 7 -32.15 -16.90 40.86
C LEU A 7 -32.38 -15.54 40.15
N PRO A 8 -31.69 -14.48 40.56
CA PRO A 8 -31.63 -13.25 39.78
C PRO A 8 -31.11 -13.52 38.36
N PRO A 9 -31.58 -12.79 37.32
CA PRO A 9 -31.25 -13.11 35.92
C PRO A 9 -29.75 -13.24 35.61
N MET A 10 -28.92 -12.32 36.13
CA MET A 10 -27.47 -12.38 35.94
C MET A 10 -26.83 -13.59 36.63
N THR A 11 -27.32 -13.94 37.81
CA THR A 11 -26.87 -15.13 38.54
C THR A 11 -27.30 -16.40 37.82
N LEU A 12 -28.50 -16.42 37.24
CA LEU A 12 -28.97 -17.54 36.42
C LEU A 12 -28.06 -17.77 35.22
N ILE A 13 -27.75 -16.71 34.46
CA ILE A 13 -26.85 -16.78 33.30
C ILE A 13 -25.50 -17.33 33.74
N GLN A 14 -24.88 -16.74 34.77
CA GLN A 14 -23.56 -17.17 35.26
C GLN A 14 -23.55 -18.64 35.69
N VAL A 15 -24.54 -19.06 36.50
CA VAL A 15 -24.62 -20.45 36.99
C VAL A 15 -24.83 -21.41 35.82
N MET A 16 -25.65 -21.06 34.82
CA MET A 16 -25.83 -21.86 33.62
C MET A 16 -24.54 -22.00 32.83
N THR A 17 -23.84 -20.89 32.57
CA THR A 17 -22.54 -20.90 31.88
C THR A 17 -21.52 -21.77 32.61
N GLU A 18 -21.28 -21.52 33.90
CA GLU A 18 -20.29 -22.28 34.69
C GLU A 18 -20.64 -23.76 34.80
N THR A 19 -21.93 -24.10 34.91
CA THR A 19 -22.38 -25.51 34.98
C THR A 19 -22.13 -26.22 33.66
N VAL A 20 -22.52 -25.62 32.54
CA VAL A 20 -22.35 -26.23 31.21
C VAL A 20 -20.87 -26.30 30.85
N ASP A 21 -20.10 -25.25 31.10
CA ASP A 21 -18.66 -25.24 30.86
C ASP A 21 -17.96 -26.36 31.64
N GLY A 22 -18.22 -26.46 32.95
CA GLY A 22 -17.57 -27.45 33.81
C GLY A 22 -17.91 -28.90 33.48
N VAL A 23 -19.09 -29.18 32.90
CA VAL A 23 -19.49 -30.55 32.52
C VAL A 23 -19.16 -30.91 31.07
N THR A 24 -18.95 -29.91 30.20
CA THR A 24 -18.64 -30.12 28.78
C THR A 24 -17.20 -29.75 28.41
N SER A 25 -16.41 -29.23 29.34
CA SER A 25 -15.06 -28.71 29.05
C SER A 25 -15.08 -27.66 27.92
N GLY A 26 -16.00 -26.69 27.98
CA GLY A 26 -16.20 -25.69 26.92
C GLY A 26 -16.81 -26.25 25.62
N GLY A 27 -17.62 -27.30 25.72
CA GLY A 27 -18.28 -27.94 24.60
C GLY A 27 -17.50 -29.07 23.90
N GLU A 28 -16.39 -29.53 24.47
CA GLU A 28 -15.57 -30.64 23.93
C GLU A 28 -16.09 -32.03 24.33
N ASP A 29 -16.71 -32.13 25.52
CA ASP A 29 -17.22 -33.36 26.09
C ASP A 29 -18.76 -33.37 26.11
N HIS A 30 -19.36 -34.55 25.90
CA HIS A 30 -20.81 -34.73 26.00
C HIS A 30 -21.31 -34.48 27.44
N ALA A 31 -22.35 -33.65 27.56
CA ALA A 31 -23.00 -33.40 28.83
C ALA A 31 -23.89 -34.59 29.26
N PRO A 32 -24.17 -34.76 30.56
CA PRO A 32 -25.26 -35.63 31.00
C PRO A 32 -26.61 -35.10 30.49
N GLY A 33 -27.55 -35.98 30.12
CA GLY A 33 -28.85 -35.57 29.57
C GLY A 33 -29.68 -34.64 30.47
N LEU A 34 -29.46 -34.65 31.79
CA LEU A 34 -30.07 -33.67 32.69
C LEU A 34 -29.61 -32.22 32.43
N ILE A 35 -28.34 -32.04 32.03
CA ILE A 35 -27.79 -30.74 31.65
C ILE A 35 -28.37 -30.31 30.31
N ASP A 36 -28.48 -31.22 29.33
CA ASP A 36 -29.12 -30.90 28.05
C ASP A 36 -30.57 -30.44 28.25
N ASP A 37 -31.37 -31.18 29.03
CA ASP A 37 -32.76 -30.81 29.36
C ASP A 37 -32.89 -29.47 30.11
N LEU A 38 -31.82 -29.05 30.80
CA LEU A 38 -31.75 -27.78 31.50
C LEU A 38 -31.41 -26.64 30.54
N VAL A 39 -30.45 -26.86 29.64
CA VAL A 39 -30.07 -25.89 28.60
C VAL A 39 -31.20 -25.68 27.62
N ASP A 40 -31.86 -26.74 27.15
CA ASP A 40 -33.02 -26.63 26.25
C ASP A 40 -34.14 -25.79 26.90
N SER A 41 -34.35 -25.95 28.22
CA SER A 41 -35.33 -25.13 28.96
C SER A 41 -34.89 -23.67 29.09
N TYR A 42 -33.60 -23.45 29.32
CA TYR A 42 -33.01 -22.12 29.42
C TYR A 42 -33.06 -21.37 28.08
N GLU A 43 -32.80 -22.04 26.97
CA GLU A 43 -32.90 -21.49 25.62
C GLU A 43 -34.32 -20.99 25.34
N VAL A 44 -35.35 -21.78 25.67
CA VAL A 44 -36.75 -21.36 25.53
C VAL A 44 -37.06 -20.12 26.37
N GLU A 45 -36.58 -20.06 27.62
CA GLU A 45 -36.82 -18.93 28.52
C GLU A 45 -36.08 -17.65 28.10
N THR A 46 -34.91 -17.78 27.46
CA THR A 46 -34.07 -16.65 27.03
C THR A 46 -34.29 -16.19 25.59
N HIS A 47 -35.02 -16.98 24.79
CA HIS A 47 -35.27 -16.74 23.37
C HIS A 47 -35.73 -15.30 23.07
N GLY A 48 -36.70 -14.77 23.82
CA GLY A 48 -37.23 -13.43 23.59
C GLY A 48 -36.20 -12.30 23.84
N ILE A 49 -35.27 -12.50 24.77
CA ILE A 49 -34.20 -11.52 25.05
C ILE A 49 -33.12 -11.62 23.97
N LEU A 50 -32.71 -12.85 23.60
CA LEU A 50 -31.75 -13.10 22.53
C LEU A 50 -32.22 -12.52 21.20
N GLN A 51 -33.50 -12.70 20.85
CA GLN A 51 -34.09 -12.12 19.64
C GLN A 51 -34.03 -10.58 19.65
N LYS A 52 -34.36 -9.96 20.78
CA LYS A 52 -34.32 -8.50 20.93
C LYS A 52 -32.89 -7.95 20.81
N GLU A 53 -31.91 -8.60 21.41
CA GLU A 53 -30.51 -8.20 21.29
C GLU A 53 -29.98 -8.43 19.86
N ALA A 54 -30.37 -9.52 19.20
CA ALA A 54 -30.06 -9.73 17.79
C ALA A 54 -30.64 -8.60 16.91
N GLU A 55 -31.89 -8.19 17.12
CA GLU A 55 -32.48 -7.04 16.41
C GLU A 55 -31.69 -5.74 16.64
N ASN A 56 -31.15 -5.52 17.83
CA ASN A 56 -30.30 -4.37 18.12
C ASN A 56 -28.99 -4.44 17.32
N VAL A 57 -28.36 -5.62 17.23
CA VAL A 57 -27.18 -5.84 16.37
C VAL A 57 -27.52 -5.51 14.91
N HIS A 58 -28.62 -6.03 14.36
CA HIS A 58 -29.03 -5.76 12.98
C HIS A 58 -29.24 -4.26 12.71
N LYS A 59 -29.85 -3.52 13.64
CA LYS A 59 -30.01 -2.06 13.53
C LYS A 59 -28.67 -1.34 13.49
N LEU A 60 -27.70 -1.79 14.30
CA LEU A 60 -26.35 -1.23 14.35
C LEU A 60 -25.53 -1.58 13.10
N ILE A 61 -25.65 -2.81 12.58
CA ILE A 61 -25.05 -3.22 11.30
C ILE A 61 -25.55 -2.33 10.17
N LYS A 62 -26.87 -2.15 10.08
CA LYS A 62 -27.48 -1.29 9.08
C LYS A 62 -26.97 0.14 9.18
N ALA A 63 -26.95 0.72 10.38
CA ALA A 63 -26.46 2.08 10.59
C ALA A 63 -24.96 2.23 10.23
N ALA A 64 -24.13 1.25 10.60
CA ALA A 64 -22.72 1.24 10.21
C ALA A 64 -22.55 1.23 8.69
N ARG A 65 -23.33 0.39 7.98
CA ARG A 65 -23.32 0.30 6.52
C ARG A 65 -23.80 1.60 5.85
N ASP A 66 -24.87 2.20 6.35
CA ASP A 66 -25.42 3.45 5.83
C ASP A 66 -24.43 4.64 5.99
N HIS A 67 -23.64 4.64 7.06
CA HIS A 67 -22.63 5.68 7.33
C HIS A 67 -21.24 5.40 6.74
N ALA A 68 -21.00 4.21 6.16
CA ALA A 68 -19.68 3.82 5.66
C ALA A 68 -19.15 4.72 4.54
N GLY A 69 -20.02 5.30 3.72
CA GLY A 69 -19.63 6.28 2.70
C GLY A 69 -19.04 7.58 3.26
N SER A 70 -19.26 7.87 4.55
CA SER A 70 -18.73 9.07 5.23
C SER A 70 -17.37 8.84 5.92
N GLY A 71 -16.77 7.67 5.72
CA GLY A 71 -15.46 7.33 6.26
C GLY A 71 -15.48 6.72 7.66
N GLU A 72 -14.31 6.24 8.07
CA GLU A 72 -14.16 5.38 9.26
C GLU A 72 -14.62 6.04 10.57
N ALA A 73 -14.38 7.35 10.73
CA ALA A 73 -14.80 8.10 11.91
C ALA A 73 -16.32 8.11 12.11
N ALA A 74 -17.09 8.09 11.01
CA ALA A 74 -18.56 8.06 11.06
C ALA A 74 -19.10 6.66 11.43
N VAL A 75 -18.38 5.60 11.06
CA VAL A 75 -18.75 4.20 11.33
C VAL A 75 -18.43 3.79 12.77
N LYS A 76 -17.32 4.29 13.31
CA LYS A 76 -16.78 3.87 14.61
C LYS A 76 -17.81 3.82 15.75
N PRO A 77 -18.69 4.83 15.97
CA PRO A 77 -19.64 4.79 17.08
C PRO A 77 -20.68 3.66 16.98
N TYR A 78 -20.99 3.21 15.77
CA TYR A 78 -21.91 2.09 15.53
C TYR A 78 -21.22 0.76 15.79
N VAL A 79 -19.96 0.62 15.37
CA VAL A 79 -19.13 -0.56 15.69
C VAL A 79 -18.89 -0.65 17.20
N ASP A 80 -18.63 0.46 17.89
CA ASP A 80 -18.49 0.50 19.35
C ASP A 80 -19.74 -0.03 20.07
N LYS A 81 -20.92 0.38 19.61
CA LYS A 81 -22.19 -0.09 20.18
C LYS A 81 -22.49 -1.54 19.80
N LEU A 82 -22.18 -1.94 18.57
CA LEU A 82 -22.36 -3.30 18.08
C LEU A 82 -21.56 -4.27 18.93
N ASP A 83 -20.30 -3.96 19.18
CA ASP A 83 -19.38 -4.70 20.05
C ASP A 83 -20.00 -4.93 21.45
N ALA A 84 -20.50 -3.87 22.08
CA ALA A 84 -21.15 -3.97 23.38
C ALA A 84 -22.43 -4.83 23.37
N VAL A 85 -23.27 -4.68 22.35
CA VAL A 85 -24.55 -5.42 22.22
C VAL A 85 -24.28 -6.89 21.91
N ALA A 86 -23.37 -7.20 21.00
CA ALA A 86 -23.00 -8.56 20.62
C ALA A 86 -22.41 -9.34 21.81
N ARG A 87 -21.55 -8.70 22.63
CA ARG A 87 -21.03 -9.31 23.86
C ARG A 87 -22.11 -9.56 24.91
N ASN A 88 -23.14 -8.72 24.97
CA ASN A 88 -24.27 -8.97 25.88
C ASN A 88 -25.15 -10.11 25.38
N TRP A 89 -25.34 -10.21 24.07
CA TRP A 89 -26.01 -11.34 23.44
C TRP A 89 -25.27 -12.65 23.74
N ASP A 90 -23.96 -12.66 23.53
CA ASP A 90 -23.11 -13.83 23.76
C ASP A 90 -23.13 -14.30 25.22
N LYS A 91 -23.03 -13.40 26.21
CA LYS A 91 -23.16 -13.79 27.63
C LYS A 91 -24.40 -14.63 27.94
N ILE A 92 -25.51 -14.36 27.25
CA ILE A 92 -26.76 -15.11 27.41
C ILE A 92 -26.72 -16.40 26.57
N ALA A 93 -26.17 -16.35 25.37
CA ALA A 93 -26.12 -17.49 24.45
C ALA A 93 -25.04 -18.52 24.78
N GLN A 94 -23.95 -18.15 25.45
CA GLN A 94 -22.78 -18.99 25.69
C GLN A 94 -23.08 -20.40 26.21
N PRO A 95 -23.93 -20.61 27.25
CA PRO A 95 -24.28 -21.97 27.69
C PRO A 95 -24.99 -22.79 26.62
N ILE A 96 -25.77 -22.14 25.73
CA ILE A 96 -26.45 -22.79 24.61
C ILE A 96 -25.43 -23.17 23.53
N GLN A 97 -24.47 -22.29 23.23
CA GLN A 97 -23.39 -22.56 22.28
C GLN A 97 -22.53 -23.76 22.73
N MET A 98 -22.08 -23.77 23.98
CA MET A 98 -21.30 -24.88 24.54
C MET A 98 -22.05 -26.21 24.52
N SER A 99 -23.33 -26.22 24.91
CA SER A 99 -24.16 -27.43 24.86
C SER A 99 -24.37 -27.91 23.42
N SER A 100 -24.62 -26.99 22.48
CA SER A 100 -24.80 -27.32 21.06
C SER A 100 -23.53 -27.93 20.47
N LYS A 101 -22.36 -27.34 20.76
CA LYS A 101 -21.05 -27.85 20.39
C LYS A 101 -20.78 -29.25 20.97
N ALA A 102 -21.03 -29.44 22.26
CA ALA A 102 -20.90 -30.74 22.94
C ALA A 102 -21.79 -31.81 22.31
N ARG A 103 -22.93 -31.42 21.75
CA ARG A 103 -23.88 -32.32 21.06
C ARG A 103 -23.57 -32.51 19.58
N GLY A 104 -22.60 -31.78 19.03
CA GLY A 104 -22.27 -31.77 17.60
C GLY A 104 -23.39 -31.22 16.72
N ILE A 105 -24.16 -30.26 17.23
CA ILE A 105 -25.25 -29.58 16.50
C ILE A 105 -24.99 -28.08 16.41
N ASP A 106 -25.58 -27.44 15.41
CA ASP A 106 -25.47 -26.00 15.21
C ASP A 106 -26.51 -25.25 16.06
N HIS A 107 -26.07 -24.18 16.73
CA HIS A 107 -26.99 -23.17 17.25
C HIS A 107 -27.22 -22.11 16.16
N GLU A 108 -28.33 -22.24 15.41
CA GLU A 108 -28.63 -21.42 14.24
C GLU A 108 -28.58 -19.91 14.54
N ALA A 109 -29.10 -19.48 15.68
CA ALA A 109 -29.11 -18.06 16.05
C ALA A 109 -27.69 -17.49 16.25
N SER A 110 -26.75 -18.27 16.81
CA SER A 110 -25.34 -17.85 16.89
C SER A 110 -24.71 -17.77 15.50
N ARG A 111 -24.92 -18.80 14.68
CA ARG A 111 -24.38 -18.86 13.32
C ARG A 111 -24.84 -17.68 12.47
N ASP A 112 -26.13 -17.40 12.46
CA ASP A 112 -26.72 -16.33 11.66
C ASP A 112 -26.22 -14.95 12.12
N LEU A 113 -26.19 -14.71 13.44
CA LEU A 113 -25.69 -13.44 13.98
C LEU A 113 -24.20 -13.24 13.67
N ALA A 114 -23.39 -14.29 13.77
CA ALA A 114 -21.97 -14.25 13.41
C ALA A 114 -21.78 -13.91 11.94
N TYR A 115 -22.55 -14.54 11.04
CA TYR A 115 -22.48 -14.26 9.60
C TYR A 115 -22.90 -12.84 9.24
N GLU A 116 -23.87 -12.25 9.94
CA GLU A 116 -24.27 -10.86 9.74
C GLU A 116 -23.17 -9.88 10.16
N ILE A 117 -22.53 -10.10 11.32
CA ILE A 117 -21.39 -9.28 11.76
C ILE A 117 -20.20 -9.45 10.81
N ARG A 118 -19.94 -10.68 10.35
CA ARG A 118 -18.91 -11.00 9.37
C ARG A 118 -19.17 -10.29 8.04
N SER A 119 -20.42 -10.29 7.58
CA SER A 119 -20.82 -9.59 6.37
C SER A 119 -20.53 -8.09 6.45
N LEU A 120 -20.78 -7.47 7.62
CA LEU A 120 -20.38 -6.08 7.85
C LEU A 120 -18.86 -5.90 7.79
N ALA A 121 -18.08 -6.76 8.44
CA ALA A 121 -16.62 -6.68 8.42
C ALA A 121 -16.05 -6.73 6.99
N ILE A 122 -16.59 -7.64 6.17
CA ILE A 122 -16.24 -7.79 4.75
C ILE A 122 -16.66 -6.55 3.95
N ASP A 123 -17.88 -6.04 4.15
CA ASP A 123 -18.37 -4.84 3.47
C ASP A 123 -17.51 -3.61 3.76
N LEU A 124 -17.19 -3.38 5.05
CA LEU A 124 -16.37 -2.24 5.48
C LEU A 124 -14.97 -2.28 4.86
N PHE A 125 -14.37 -3.46 4.74
CA PHE A 125 -13.08 -3.58 4.08
C PHE A 125 -13.19 -3.45 2.55
N ASN A 126 -13.98 -4.33 1.92
CA ASN A 126 -13.99 -4.45 0.46
C ASN A 126 -14.54 -3.20 -0.25
N LYS A 127 -15.51 -2.50 0.34
CA LYS A 127 -16.16 -1.35 -0.28
C LYS A 127 -15.61 -0.01 0.20
N HIS A 128 -15.01 0.03 1.38
CA HIS A 128 -14.63 1.30 2.03
C HIS A 128 -13.18 1.35 2.53
N ASP A 129 -12.39 0.32 2.29
CA ASP A 129 -10.99 0.22 2.70
C ASP A 129 -10.76 0.34 4.22
N MET A 130 -11.79 0.07 5.03
CA MET A 130 -11.76 0.24 6.49
C MET A 130 -11.16 -1.00 7.18
N LEU A 131 -9.88 -1.25 6.93
CA LEU A 131 -9.15 -2.41 7.46
C LEU A 131 -9.24 -2.54 8.99
N ALA A 132 -9.09 -1.43 9.73
CA ALA A 132 -9.09 -1.48 11.19
C ALA A 132 -10.47 -1.84 11.77
N GLN A 133 -11.58 -1.36 11.20
CA GLN A 133 -12.92 -1.77 11.63
C GLN A 133 -13.20 -3.24 11.27
N SER A 134 -12.75 -3.68 10.10
CA SER A 134 -12.88 -5.08 9.67
C SER A 134 -12.12 -6.05 10.60
N GLN A 135 -10.87 -5.72 10.94
CA GLN A 135 -10.08 -6.49 11.92
C GLN A 135 -10.74 -6.53 13.29
N ARG A 136 -11.30 -5.41 13.76
CA ARG A 136 -11.99 -5.35 15.04
C ARG A 136 -13.23 -6.23 15.09
N LEU A 137 -14.06 -6.19 14.04
CA LEU A 137 -15.25 -7.04 13.96
C LEU A 137 -14.89 -8.52 13.83
N THR A 138 -13.85 -8.84 13.06
CA THR A 138 -13.32 -10.20 12.93
C THR A 138 -12.83 -10.73 14.29
N GLY A 139 -12.06 -9.93 15.03
CA GLY A 139 -11.62 -10.29 16.38
C GLY A 139 -12.76 -10.43 17.38
N LEU A 140 -13.82 -9.62 17.26
CA LEU A 140 -15.04 -9.78 18.05
C LEU A 140 -15.71 -11.13 17.77
N ILE A 141 -15.85 -11.51 16.50
CA ILE A 141 -16.46 -12.80 16.11
C ILE A 141 -15.62 -13.98 16.63
N GLN A 142 -14.29 -13.91 16.51
CA GLN A 142 -13.37 -14.90 17.07
C GLN A 142 -13.58 -15.13 18.57
N GLU A 143 -13.87 -14.06 19.30
CA GLU A 143 -14.04 -14.13 20.74
C GLU A 143 -15.41 -14.69 21.15
N ILE A 144 -16.50 -14.17 20.56
CA ILE A 144 -17.87 -14.43 21.07
C ILE A 144 -18.59 -15.60 20.38
N PHE A 145 -17.95 -16.22 19.39
CA PHE A 145 -18.48 -17.40 18.69
C PHE A 145 -17.43 -18.52 18.60
N ALA A 146 -16.48 -18.57 19.55
CA ALA A 146 -15.45 -19.60 19.60
C ALA A 146 -16.04 -21.02 19.76
N GLU A 147 -17.23 -21.11 20.33
CA GLU A 147 -17.98 -22.33 20.56
C GLU A 147 -18.85 -22.72 19.35
N VAL A 148 -18.75 -22.02 18.22
CA VAL A 148 -19.44 -22.34 16.97
C VAL A 148 -18.40 -22.77 15.92
N PRO A 149 -18.15 -24.08 15.74
CA PRO A 149 -17.01 -24.58 14.96
C PRO A 149 -16.93 -24.03 13.52
N GLU A 150 -18.05 -24.01 12.81
CA GLU A 150 -18.11 -23.47 11.44
C GLU A 150 -17.65 -22.00 11.38
N ILE A 151 -18.04 -21.20 12.36
CA ILE A 151 -17.68 -19.78 12.44
C ILE A 151 -16.22 -19.63 12.84
N ALA A 152 -15.76 -20.40 13.83
CA ALA A 152 -14.38 -20.37 14.33
C ALA A 152 -13.36 -20.60 13.19
N ASP A 153 -13.56 -21.64 12.38
CA ASP A 153 -12.68 -21.94 11.24
C ASP A 153 -12.68 -20.78 10.22
N ARG A 154 -13.87 -20.25 9.90
CA ARG A 154 -14.02 -19.17 8.89
C ARG A 154 -13.41 -17.86 9.33
N VAL A 155 -13.57 -17.51 10.60
CA VAL A 155 -13.06 -16.24 11.12
C VAL A 155 -11.55 -16.30 11.35
N GLU A 156 -10.97 -17.47 11.59
CA GLU A 156 -9.52 -17.68 11.57
C GLU A 156 -8.94 -17.39 10.18
N GLU A 157 -9.54 -17.95 9.11
CA GLU A 157 -9.16 -17.64 7.73
C GLU A 157 -9.23 -16.13 7.43
N ASP A 158 -10.30 -15.47 7.87
CA ASP A 158 -10.49 -14.03 7.69
C ASP A 158 -9.42 -13.22 8.45
N ALA A 159 -9.11 -13.61 9.69
CA ALA A 159 -8.12 -12.92 10.52
C ALA A 159 -6.72 -13.01 9.91
N ASP A 160 -6.32 -14.19 9.42
CA ASP A 160 -5.05 -14.40 8.72
C ASP A 160 -4.98 -13.55 7.44
N ALA A 161 -6.04 -13.54 6.63
CA ALA A 161 -6.10 -12.73 5.42
C ALA A 161 -5.95 -11.23 5.73
N LEU A 162 -6.63 -10.72 6.77
CA LEU A 162 -6.52 -9.32 7.18
C LEU A 162 -5.14 -8.99 7.75
N ALA A 163 -4.51 -9.93 8.48
CA ALA A 163 -3.15 -9.77 9.01
C ALA A 163 -2.11 -9.66 7.88
N ASP A 164 -2.22 -10.52 6.86
CA ASP A 164 -1.37 -10.48 5.68
C ASP A 164 -1.49 -9.14 4.93
N ILE A 165 -2.72 -8.68 4.70
CA ILE A 165 -2.99 -7.38 4.07
C ILE A 165 -2.37 -6.25 4.88
N PHE A 166 -2.51 -6.27 6.21
CA PHE A 166 -1.90 -5.27 7.08
C PHE A 166 -0.36 -5.26 6.96
N GLN A 167 0.27 -6.43 6.99
CA GLN A 167 1.74 -6.53 6.83
C GLN A 167 2.20 -6.05 5.46
N GLN A 168 1.48 -6.42 4.39
CA GLN A 168 1.79 -5.96 3.03
C GLN A 168 1.72 -4.43 2.91
N ARG A 169 0.66 -3.80 3.45
CA ARG A 169 0.53 -2.33 3.49
C ARG A 169 1.66 -1.67 4.26
N LYS A 170 1.99 -2.22 5.43
CA LYS A 170 3.08 -1.72 6.27
C LYS A 170 4.43 -1.80 5.55
N GLN A 171 4.72 -2.93 4.91
CA GLN A 171 5.96 -3.12 4.14
C GLN A 171 6.01 -2.24 2.90
N ALA A 172 4.89 -2.03 2.19
CA ALA A 172 4.83 -1.14 1.04
C ALA A 172 5.08 0.32 1.46
N SER A 173 4.44 0.76 2.54
CA SER A 173 4.67 2.09 3.13
C SER A 173 6.12 2.26 3.58
N ALA A 174 6.69 1.28 4.30
CA ALA A 174 8.08 1.32 4.72
C ALA A 174 9.06 1.38 3.54
N ARG A 175 8.82 0.61 2.47
CA ARG A 175 9.61 0.65 1.24
C ARG A 175 9.49 2.02 0.55
N GLN A 176 8.30 2.60 0.52
CA GLN A 176 8.08 3.93 -0.04
C GLN A 176 8.79 5.01 0.77
N ASP A 177 8.74 4.94 2.10
CA ASP A 177 9.46 5.85 3.00
C ASP A 177 10.98 5.71 2.88
N GLU A 178 11.48 4.48 2.78
CA GLU A 178 12.90 4.20 2.57
C GLU A 178 13.36 4.79 1.24
N TRP A 179 12.66 4.49 0.14
CA TRP A 179 12.95 5.07 -1.17
C TRP A 179 12.89 6.61 -1.13
N ALA A 180 11.87 7.19 -0.47
CA ALA A 180 11.75 8.63 -0.32
C ALA A 180 12.95 9.23 0.40
N ARG A 181 13.45 8.61 1.48
CA ARG A 181 14.68 9.01 2.17
C ARG A 181 15.90 8.86 1.29
N GLU A 182 16.00 7.76 0.55
CA GLU A 182 17.14 7.50 -0.33
C GLU A 182 17.28 8.55 -1.41
N ILE A 183 16.17 9.00 -2.02
CA ILE A 183 16.22 9.98 -3.12
C ILE A 183 16.20 11.42 -2.64
N THR A 184 15.77 11.70 -1.40
CA THR A 184 15.63 13.07 -0.92
C THR A 184 16.99 13.71 -0.67
N TYR A 185 17.24 14.83 -1.35
CA TYR A 185 18.45 15.62 -1.17
C TYR A 185 18.18 17.10 -1.44
N ARG A 186 18.87 17.97 -0.71
CA ARG A 186 18.74 19.43 -0.81
C ARG A 186 20.10 20.09 -0.65
N ALA A 187 20.41 21.04 -1.52
CA ALA A 187 21.62 21.86 -1.44
C ALA A 187 21.34 23.31 -1.83
N GLU A 188 22.00 24.25 -1.14
CA GLU A 188 22.02 25.66 -1.52
C GLU A 188 23.20 25.96 -2.44
N ILE A 189 22.93 26.63 -3.56
CA ILE A 189 23.90 26.94 -4.60
C ILE A 189 23.97 28.46 -4.79
N GLY A 190 25.16 29.03 -4.63
CA GLY A 190 25.40 30.47 -4.75
C GLY A 190 26.14 31.04 -3.53
N VAL A 191 26.72 32.23 -3.69
CA VAL A 191 27.53 32.89 -2.64
C VAL A 191 26.76 34.02 -1.96
N MET A 192 26.03 34.84 -2.72
CA MET A 192 25.29 36.02 -2.21
C MET A 192 23.77 35.90 -2.36
N PHE A 193 23.32 35.31 -3.49
CA PHE A 193 21.95 34.86 -3.70
C PHE A 193 21.98 33.35 -3.87
N LYS A 194 21.33 32.63 -2.96
CA LYS A 194 21.36 31.17 -2.94
C LYS A 194 20.07 30.62 -3.53
N ASP A 195 20.21 29.83 -4.58
CA ASP A 195 19.12 29.01 -5.10
C ASP A 195 19.16 27.63 -4.45
N THR A 196 17.99 27.07 -4.16
CA THR A 196 17.88 25.70 -3.68
C THR A 196 17.77 24.75 -4.86
N LEU A 197 18.67 23.78 -4.94
CA LEU A 197 18.49 22.56 -5.71
C LEU A 197 17.99 21.47 -4.77
N SER A 198 16.87 20.84 -5.12
CA SER A 198 16.36 19.71 -4.35
C SER A 198 15.73 18.64 -5.23
N ILE A 199 15.73 17.42 -4.73
CA ILE A 199 15.05 16.27 -5.30
C ILE A 199 14.37 15.51 -4.16
N SER A 200 13.13 15.08 -4.37
CA SER A 200 12.31 14.31 -3.44
C SER A 200 11.22 13.55 -4.22
N PRO A 201 10.36 12.74 -3.58
CA PRO A 201 9.23 12.11 -4.26
C PRO A 201 8.31 13.09 -5.02
N GLN A 202 8.28 14.37 -4.63
CA GLN A 202 7.45 15.41 -5.26
C GLN A 202 8.07 15.98 -6.54
N GLY A 203 9.31 15.64 -6.85
CA GLY A 203 10.01 16.10 -8.05
C GLY A 203 11.40 16.65 -7.80
N VAL A 204 11.98 17.16 -8.88
CA VAL A 204 13.19 17.97 -8.85
C VAL A 204 12.82 19.45 -8.88
N SER A 205 13.35 20.23 -7.94
CA SER A 205 13.13 21.67 -7.86
C SER A 205 14.42 22.46 -8.05
N TRP A 206 14.35 23.53 -8.85
CA TRP A 206 15.44 24.47 -9.10
C TRP A 206 14.90 25.85 -9.46
N LYS A 207 15.44 26.91 -8.83
CA LYS A 207 15.08 28.33 -9.13
C LYS A 207 13.57 28.60 -9.19
N GLY A 208 12.81 28.03 -8.24
CA GLY A 208 11.35 28.19 -8.17
C GLY A 208 10.54 27.35 -9.16
N GLN A 209 11.19 26.56 -10.02
CA GLN A 209 10.53 25.58 -10.87
C GLN A 209 10.52 24.21 -10.19
N ASN A 210 9.44 23.45 -10.35
CA ASN A 210 9.34 22.05 -9.92
C ASN A 210 8.99 21.14 -11.11
N PHE A 211 9.67 20.01 -11.18
CA PHE A 211 9.51 18.98 -12.20
C PHE A 211 9.13 17.67 -11.49
N PRO A 212 7.84 17.28 -11.50
CA PRO A 212 7.42 15.95 -11.04
C PRO A 212 8.29 14.86 -11.69
N LEU A 213 8.68 13.84 -10.91
CA LEU A 213 9.68 12.84 -11.33
C LEU A 213 9.26 12.10 -12.61
N ASP A 214 7.98 11.80 -12.75
CA ASP A 214 7.34 11.16 -13.90
C ASP A 214 7.29 12.08 -15.14
N SER A 215 7.18 13.39 -14.94
CA SER A 215 7.16 14.37 -16.03
C SER A 215 8.51 14.60 -16.69
N ILE A 216 9.62 14.29 -16.01
CA ILE A 216 10.97 14.47 -16.55
C ILE A 216 11.15 13.47 -17.69
N THR A 217 11.50 13.94 -18.88
CA THR A 217 11.65 13.11 -20.10
C THR A 217 13.07 13.14 -20.65
N ARG A 218 13.92 14.01 -20.09
CA ARG A 218 15.32 14.15 -20.50
C ARG A 218 16.17 14.60 -19.33
N VAL A 219 17.38 14.06 -19.29
CA VAL A 219 18.43 14.41 -18.33
C VAL A 219 19.76 14.48 -19.08
N ARG A 220 20.59 15.46 -18.75
CA ARG A 220 21.96 15.61 -19.25
C ARG A 220 22.89 15.94 -18.09
N TRP A 221 24.11 15.43 -18.10
CA TRP A 221 25.09 15.75 -17.07
C TRP A 221 26.51 15.69 -17.64
N GLY A 222 27.44 16.41 -17.01
CA GLY A 222 28.84 16.40 -17.40
C GLY A 222 29.71 17.32 -16.55
N GLY A 223 31.03 17.30 -16.79
CA GLY A 223 31.99 18.17 -16.13
C GLY A 223 33.02 18.70 -17.13
N VAL A 224 33.30 19.99 -17.09
CA VAL A 224 34.31 20.67 -17.91
C VAL A 224 35.39 21.24 -17.00
N SER A 225 36.60 20.71 -17.12
CA SER A 225 37.78 21.24 -16.42
C SER A 225 38.35 22.42 -17.18
N HIS A 226 38.64 23.49 -16.45
CA HIS A 226 39.16 24.74 -16.99
C HIS A 226 40.64 24.89 -16.63
N SER A 227 41.40 25.53 -17.53
CA SER A 227 42.78 25.94 -17.26
C SER A 227 43.09 27.29 -17.91
N VAL A 228 43.96 28.06 -17.28
CA VAL A 228 44.48 29.33 -17.82
C VAL A 228 45.99 29.22 -17.87
N ASN A 229 46.59 29.38 -19.05
CA ASN A 229 48.04 29.19 -19.28
C ASN A 229 48.56 27.84 -18.74
N GLY A 230 47.77 26.77 -18.85
CA GLY A 230 48.12 25.43 -18.36
C GLY A 230 47.92 25.21 -16.85
N ILE A 231 47.48 26.21 -16.09
CA ILE A 231 47.17 26.08 -14.66
C ILE A 231 45.68 25.75 -14.48
N PRO A 232 45.32 24.62 -13.84
CA PRO A 232 43.92 24.27 -13.59
C PRO A 232 43.19 25.32 -12.74
N THR A 233 42.02 25.77 -13.20
CA THR A 233 41.16 26.75 -12.49
C THR A 233 39.89 26.13 -11.91
N GLY A 234 39.79 24.79 -11.97
CA GLY A 234 38.70 24.01 -11.42
C GLY A 234 37.76 23.44 -12.50
N THR A 235 36.72 22.73 -12.06
CA THR A 235 35.75 22.07 -12.93
C THR A 235 34.38 22.71 -12.75
N THR A 236 33.70 23.00 -13.86
CA THR A 236 32.25 23.28 -13.86
C THR A 236 31.51 21.99 -14.14
N TYR A 237 30.66 21.57 -13.21
CA TYR A 237 29.76 20.45 -13.40
C TYR A 237 28.39 20.95 -13.82
N THR A 238 27.77 20.28 -14.79
CA THR A 238 26.45 20.63 -15.30
C THR A 238 25.50 19.46 -15.10
N ILE A 239 24.29 19.76 -14.63
CA ILE A 239 23.13 18.84 -14.63
C ILE A 239 21.97 19.58 -15.27
N ALA A 240 21.34 18.99 -16.27
CA ALA A 240 20.11 19.49 -16.86
C ALA A 240 19.03 18.42 -16.79
N PHE A 241 17.79 18.84 -16.54
CA PHE A 241 16.62 17.98 -16.53
C PHE A 241 15.42 18.75 -17.09
N GLY A 242 14.51 18.06 -17.76
CA GLY A 242 13.36 18.74 -18.37
C GLY A 242 12.22 17.80 -18.76
N ASN A 243 11.07 18.42 -18.98
CA ASN A 243 9.85 17.78 -19.50
C ASN A 243 9.55 18.32 -20.91
N ARG A 244 8.45 17.93 -21.56
CA ARG A 244 8.15 18.40 -22.93
C ARG A 244 8.11 19.94 -23.10
N ASN A 245 7.88 20.70 -22.03
CA ASN A 245 7.61 22.13 -22.09
C ASN A 245 8.80 23.00 -21.64
N SER A 246 9.63 22.49 -20.73
CA SER A 246 10.73 23.28 -20.16
C SER A 246 11.94 22.42 -19.78
N GLU A 247 13.07 23.08 -19.61
CA GLU A 247 14.31 22.49 -19.13
C GLU A 247 14.94 23.42 -18.10
N ALA A 248 15.50 22.81 -17.06
CA ALA A 248 16.35 23.47 -16.08
C ALA A 248 17.79 23.02 -16.28
N VAL A 249 18.72 23.97 -16.20
CA VAL A 249 20.17 23.73 -16.23
C VAL A 249 20.78 24.24 -14.92
N VAL A 250 21.55 23.39 -14.27
CA VAL A 250 22.22 23.63 -13.00
C VAL A 250 23.73 23.54 -13.23
N GLU A 251 24.44 24.59 -12.87
CA GLU A 251 25.90 24.62 -12.88
C GLU A 251 26.44 24.60 -11.45
N LEU A 252 27.39 23.71 -11.20
CA LEU A 252 27.94 23.41 -9.89
C LEU A 252 29.46 23.52 -9.93
N LYS A 253 30.03 24.10 -8.88
CA LYS A 253 31.50 24.10 -8.65
C LYS A 253 31.94 23.05 -7.64
N LYS A 254 31.03 22.62 -6.76
CA LYS A 254 31.29 21.59 -5.74
C LYS A 254 30.97 20.20 -6.30
N GLN A 255 31.99 19.37 -6.45
CA GLN A 255 31.88 18.01 -6.99
C GLN A 255 30.99 17.11 -6.12
N ASP A 256 31.03 17.32 -4.82
CA ASP A 256 30.30 16.58 -3.79
C ASP A 256 28.79 16.82 -3.89
N ILE A 257 28.35 18.08 -4.11
CA ILE A 257 26.94 18.39 -4.42
C ILE A 257 26.54 17.75 -5.75
N TYR A 258 27.38 17.88 -6.79
CA TYR A 258 27.12 17.31 -8.11
C TYR A 258 26.93 15.79 -8.06
N THR A 259 27.89 15.08 -7.45
CA THR A 259 27.89 13.62 -7.40
C THR A 259 26.72 13.10 -6.58
N THR A 260 26.44 13.72 -5.43
CA THR A 260 25.32 13.32 -4.57
C THR A 260 23.99 13.55 -5.27
N PHE A 261 23.78 14.72 -5.86
CA PHE A 261 22.54 15.03 -6.57
C PHE A 261 22.35 14.12 -7.78
N LEU A 262 23.43 13.86 -8.55
CA LEU A 262 23.37 12.98 -9.72
C LEU A 262 23.03 11.54 -9.33
N ASP A 263 23.58 11.00 -8.24
CA ASP A 263 23.19 9.69 -7.70
C ASP A 263 21.68 9.63 -7.39
N LYS A 264 21.15 10.67 -6.73
CA LYS A 264 19.71 10.75 -6.43
C LYS A 264 18.86 10.80 -7.70
N LEU A 265 19.30 11.59 -8.69
CA LEU A 265 18.62 11.72 -9.97
C LEU A 265 18.64 10.41 -10.78
N TRP A 266 19.71 9.61 -10.67
CA TRP A 266 19.77 8.30 -11.29
C TRP A 266 18.72 7.35 -10.72
N ARG A 267 18.65 7.27 -9.39
CA ARG A 267 17.67 6.44 -8.66
C ARG A 267 16.22 6.86 -8.92
N ALA A 268 15.98 8.17 -8.98
CA ALA A 268 14.63 8.71 -9.10
C ALA A 268 14.10 8.80 -10.55
N VAL A 269 14.98 8.96 -11.55
CA VAL A 269 14.57 9.32 -12.91
C VAL A 269 15.31 8.52 -13.99
N CYS A 270 16.64 8.46 -13.95
CA CYS A 270 17.40 7.99 -15.12
C CYS A 270 17.21 6.50 -15.41
N VAL A 271 17.02 5.66 -14.39
CA VAL A 271 16.70 4.22 -14.58
C VAL A 271 15.35 4.03 -15.29
N ARG A 272 14.34 4.82 -14.91
CA ARG A 272 13.04 4.83 -15.59
C ARG A 272 13.19 5.22 -17.06
N LEU A 273 13.86 6.35 -17.33
CA LEU A 273 14.07 6.81 -18.71
C LEU A 273 14.82 5.78 -19.56
N LEU A 274 15.85 5.13 -19.00
CA LEU A 274 16.59 4.07 -19.69
C LEU A 274 15.67 2.89 -20.04
N THR A 275 14.82 2.48 -19.11
CA THR A 275 13.86 1.39 -19.33
C THR A 275 12.85 1.75 -20.43
N GLU A 276 12.25 2.94 -20.37
CA GLU A 276 11.32 3.44 -21.39
C GLU A 276 11.97 3.52 -22.79
N MET A 277 13.24 3.94 -22.84
CA MET A 277 14.01 3.99 -24.09
C MET A 277 14.25 2.60 -24.65
N LEU A 278 14.65 1.62 -23.83
CA LEU A 278 14.87 0.25 -24.26
C LEU A 278 13.57 -0.44 -24.71
N GLU A 279 12.45 -0.19 -24.01
CA GLU A 279 11.13 -0.68 -24.42
C GLU A 279 10.69 -0.09 -25.76
N ALA A 280 10.91 1.22 -25.96
CA ALA A 280 10.63 1.85 -27.24
C ALA A 280 11.43 1.22 -28.39
N LEU A 281 12.73 0.99 -28.22
CA LEU A 281 13.56 0.32 -29.23
C LEU A 281 13.08 -1.11 -29.50
N LYS A 282 12.78 -1.88 -28.44
CA LYS A 282 12.23 -3.24 -28.55
C LYS A 282 10.90 -3.29 -29.32
N GLU A 283 10.07 -2.27 -29.17
CA GLU A 283 8.81 -2.11 -29.92
C GLU A 283 9.00 -1.58 -31.35
N GLY A 284 10.26 -1.38 -31.79
CA GLY A 284 10.60 -0.89 -33.12
C GLY A 284 10.42 0.62 -33.29
N ARG A 285 10.28 1.38 -32.19
CA ARG A 285 10.25 2.85 -32.23
C ARG A 285 11.66 3.42 -32.28
N ASP A 286 11.78 4.56 -32.93
CA ASP A 286 13.02 5.33 -33.00
C ASP A 286 13.13 6.37 -31.88
N LEU A 287 14.30 6.49 -31.27
CA LEU A 287 14.62 7.53 -30.29
C LEU A 287 15.31 8.70 -30.97
N HIS A 288 15.00 9.92 -30.53
CA HIS A 288 15.55 11.14 -31.14
C HIS A 288 16.45 11.89 -30.15
N PHE A 289 17.67 12.18 -30.57
CA PHE A 289 18.66 12.98 -29.82
C PHE A 289 19.19 14.10 -30.72
N GLY A 290 18.50 15.25 -30.68
CA GLY A 290 18.73 16.33 -31.64
C GLY A 290 18.46 15.84 -33.07
N ASP A 291 19.42 16.03 -33.97
CA ASP A 291 19.34 15.59 -35.36
C ASP A 291 19.58 14.06 -35.53
N ALA A 292 20.07 13.38 -34.48
CA ALA A 292 20.36 11.95 -34.54
C ALA A 292 19.13 11.11 -34.21
N ARG A 293 18.98 10.00 -34.93
CA ARG A 293 17.92 9.02 -34.70
C ARG A 293 18.53 7.67 -34.31
N VAL A 294 18.24 7.19 -33.10
CA VAL A 294 18.71 5.92 -32.58
C VAL A 294 17.65 4.84 -32.85
N HIS A 295 18.10 3.72 -33.37
CA HIS A 295 17.34 2.51 -33.67
C HIS A 295 17.90 1.36 -32.83
N ASP A 296 17.21 0.23 -32.79
CA ASP A 296 17.71 -0.95 -32.06
C ASP A 296 19.05 -1.45 -32.63
N ASP A 297 19.22 -1.39 -33.96
CA ASP A 297 20.38 -1.91 -34.69
C ASP A 297 21.47 -0.86 -35.02
N GLY A 298 21.29 0.41 -34.64
CA GLY A 298 22.25 1.46 -34.93
C GLY A 298 21.74 2.88 -34.73
N ILE A 299 22.38 3.82 -35.42
CA ILE A 299 22.07 5.25 -35.35
C ILE A 299 22.14 5.89 -36.73
N THR A 300 21.17 6.74 -37.05
CA THR A 300 21.22 7.66 -38.17
C THR A 300 21.77 9.00 -37.72
N LEU A 301 22.91 9.40 -38.28
CA LEU A 301 23.60 10.67 -38.02
C LEU A 301 23.39 11.63 -39.19
N VAL A 302 23.46 12.93 -38.92
CA VAL A 302 23.37 13.96 -39.97
C VAL A 302 24.76 14.50 -40.31
N LYS A 303 25.20 14.27 -41.55
CA LYS A 303 26.41 14.87 -42.12
C LYS A 303 26.06 16.22 -42.73
N ARG A 304 26.54 17.29 -42.10
CA ARG A 304 26.37 18.66 -42.58
C ARG A 304 27.39 18.96 -43.67
N LYS A 305 26.92 19.34 -44.87
CA LYS A 305 27.77 19.71 -46.01
C LYS A 305 27.95 21.23 -46.06
N PHE A 306 29.16 21.67 -46.44
CA PHE A 306 29.45 23.11 -46.60
C PHE A 306 28.68 23.73 -47.78
N LEU A 307 28.38 22.94 -48.82
CA LEU A 307 27.53 23.28 -49.95
C LEU A 307 26.61 22.08 -50.25
N GLY A 308 25.30 22.33 -50.35
CA GLY A 308 24.26 21.31 -50.62
C GLY A 308 23.45 20.90 -49.38
N SER A 309 22.47 20.01 -49.56
CA SER A 309 21.61 19.53 -48.48
C SER A 309 22.35 18.58 -47.54
N ASN A 310 22.01 18.63 -46.26
CA ASN A 310 22.49 17.68 -45.25
C ASN A 310 22.15 16.24 -45.66
N GLU A 311 23.05 15.32 -45.33
CA GLU A 311 22.91 13.90 -45.66
C GLU A 311 22.67 13.08 -44.39
N GLN A 312 21.72 12.16 -44.42
CA GLN A 312 21.48 11.21 -43.33
C GLN A 312 22.32 9.95 -43.58
N ILE A 313 23.15 9.59 -42.61
CA ILE A 313 24.04 8.43 -42.68
C ILE A 313 23.63 7.45 -41.58
N ARG A 314 23.07 6.32 -41.99
CA ARG A 314 22.79 5.20 -41.07
C ARG A 314 24.09 4.43 -40.81
N CYS A 315 24.41 4.27 -39.53
CA CYS A 315 25.57 3.53 -39.04
C CYS A 315 25.09 2.44 -38.09
N SER A 316 25.53 1.20 -38.29
CA SER A 316 25.38 0.15 -37.29
C SER A 316 26.29 0.41 -36.07
N TRP A 317 25.99 -0.22 -34.94
CA TRP A 317 26.74 -0.01 -33.69
C TRP A 317 28.25 -0.32 -33.83
N ASP A 318 28.64 -1.28 -34.68
CA ASP A 318 30.04 -1.61 -34.93
C ASP A 318 30.79 -0.54 -35.75
N ARG A 319 30.07 0.35 -36.43
CA ARG A 319 30.62 1.41 -37.30
C ARG A 319 30.62 2.79 -36.66
N VAL A 320 30.23 2.91 -35.39
CA VAL A 320 30.29 4.18 -34.64
C VAL A 320 31.38 4.17 -33.58
N HIS A 321 31.85 5.36 -33.22
CA HIS A 321 32.72 5.58 -32.07
C HIS A 321 32.14 6.72 -31.22
N VAL A 322 32.46 6.70 -29.93
CA VAL A 322 32.04 7.71 -28.96
C VAL A 322 33.26 8.34 -28.32
N TRP A 323 33.18 9.64 -28.04
CA TRP A 323 34.22 10.38 -27.33
C TRP A 323 33.60 11.55 -26.56
N SER A 324 34.43 12.24 -25.78
CA SER A 324 34.04 13.45 -25.08
C SER A 324 34.84 14.63 -25.61
N ALA A 325 34.16 15.73 -25.92
CA ALA A 325 34.80 16.99 -26.32
C ALA A 325 34.05 18.16 -25.68
N ASP A 326 34.77 19.07 -25.02
CA ASP A 326 34.21 20.27 -24.37
C ASP A 326 32.98 20.00 -23.48
N GLY A 327 33.02 18.90 -22.72
CA GLY A 327 31.92 18.49 -21.83
C GLY A 327 30.70 17.88 -22.52
N SER A 328 30.77 17.67 -23.84
CA SER A 328 29.73 17.02 -24.62
C SER A 328 30.06 15.55 -24.87
N PHE A 329 29.03 14.70 -24.80
CA PHE A 329 29.09 13.36 -25.37
C PHE A 329 29.00 13.48 -26.89
N CYS A 330 29.95 12.89 -27.60
CA CYS A 330 30.00 12.89 -29.04
C CYS A 330 29.93 11.46 -29.57
N ILE A 331 29.20 11.29 -30.66
CA ILE A 331 29.08 10.03 -31.40
C ILE A 331 29.23 10.33 -32.89
N GLY A 332 29.98 9.47 -33.60
CA GLY A 332 30.31 9.67 -35.01
C GLY A 332 30.64 8.35 -35.71
N ALA A 333 30.56 8.35 -37.03
CA ALA A 333 30.98 7.20 -37.83
C ALA A 333 32.50 7.03 -37.75
N LYS A 334 32.99 5.79 -37.59
CA LYS A 334 34.44 5.48 -37.53
C LYS A 334 35.20 5.92 -38.79
N ASP A 335 34.54 5.86 -39.94
CA ASP A 335 35.14 6.17 -41.24
C ASP A 335 35.07 7.67 -41.58
N ASP A 336 34.42 8.49 -40.74
CA ASP A 336 34.34 9.93 -40.96
C ASP A 336 35.65 10.58 -40.50
N LYS A 337 36.55 10.74 -41.47
CA LYS A 337 37.74 11.58 -41.34
C LYS A 337 37.29 13.03 -41.32
N LYS A 338 36.94 13.55 -40.15
CA LYS A 338 37.00 15.00 -39.93
C LYS A 338 38.42 15.50 -40.13
#